data_AF-A0A7C4IHJ0-F1
#
_entry.id   AF-A0A7C4IHJ0-F1
#
_cell.length_a   1.000
_cell.length_b   1.000
_cell.length_c   1.000
_cell.angle_alpha   90.00
_cell.angle_beta   90.00
_cell.angle_gamma   90.00
#
_symmetry.space_group_name_H-M   'P 1'
#
loop_
_entity.id
_entity.type
_entity.pdbx_description
1 polymer ?
#
loop_
_entity_poly.entity_id
_entity_poly.type
_entity_poly.pdbx_seq_one_letter_code
_entity_poly.pdbx_strand_id
1 'polypeptide(L)'
;MIQPADANMVLFSALLPRRQPRFWARLQPILAEHRVLYRFITGTRDIWARDFCPVQVSPTRFVQFTYTPDYLADVPGLRTRREEMSIPPQIRWGRAWGRSALVVDGGNIVAGEGGHAVLTDKVLAENPRCSRAALLTRLNRLLRAEKLTLIPREPWDIFGHADGILWFVGR
;
A
#
# COMPACT_ATOMS: atom_id res chain seq x y z
N MET A 1 5.82 7.11 10.10
CA MET A 1 5.89 6.06 9.05
C MET A 1 7.33 5.87 8.60
N ILE A 2 7.69 4.67 8.11
CA ILE A 2 8.98 4.47 7.45
C ILE A 2 8.92 5.10 6.04
N GLN A 3 10.00 5.70 5.57
CA GLN A 3 10.07 6.16 4.19
C GLN A 3 10.43 5.01 3.26
N PRO A 4 10.03 5.06 1.97
CA PRO A 4 10.47 4.06 0.99
C PRO A 4 11.99 3.93 0.91
N ALA A 5 12.74 5.02 1.09
CA ALA A 5 14.20 5.04 1.09
C ALA A 5 14.84 4.25 2.24
N ASP A 6 14.13 4.10 3.37
CA ASP A 6 14.60 3.36 4.54
C ASP A 6 14.19 1.87 4.49
N ALA A 7 13.43 1.46 3.48
CA ALA A 7 12.99 0.07 3.33
C ALA A 7 14.13 -0.81 2.78
N ASN A 8 14.17 -2.07 3.20
CA ASN A 8 15.27 -3.00 2.89
C ASN A 8 14.85 -4.21 2.04
N MET A 9 13.59 -4.27 1.61
CA MET A 9 13.06 -5.37 0.82
C MET A 9 11.84 -4.94 0.01
N VAL A 10 11.72 -5.47 -1.21
CA VAL A 10 10.55 -5.29 -2.07
C VAL A 10 9.69 -6.55 -2.08
N LEU A 11 8.37 -6.38 -2.02
CA LEU A 11 7.42 -7.47 -2.17
C LEU A 11 6.67 -7.34 -3.49
N PHE A 12 6.70 -8.42 -4.27
CA PHE A 12 5.95 -8.52 -5.52
C PHE A 12 4.84 -9.56 -5.37
N SER A 13 3.75 -9.37 -6.10
CA SER A 13 2.83 -10.47 -6.37
C SER A 13 3.54 -11.56 -7.19
N ALA A 14 3.35 -12.83 -6.83
CA ALA A 14 3.84 -13.96 -7.62
C ALA A 14 3.22 -14.02 -9.03
N LEU A 15 2.15 -13.25 -9.27
CA LEU A 15 1.57 -13.10 -10.61
C LEU A 15 2.40 -12.19 -11.52
N LEU A 16 3.25 -11.31 -10.99
CA LEU A 16 3.96 -10.31 -11.79
C LEU A 16 4.83 -10.94 -12.90
N PRO A 17 5.68 -11.95 -12.63
CA PRO A 17 6.45 -12.61 -13.70
C PRO A 17 5.58 -13.31 -14.75
N ARG A 18 4.38 -13.75 -14.37
CA ARG A 18 3.45 -14.48 -15.24
C ARG A 18 2.60 -13.57 -16.11
N ARG A 19 2.09 -12.47 -15.53
CA ARG A 19 1.22 -11.50 -16.20
C ARG A 19 2.01 -10.43 -16.96
N GLN A 20 3.22 -10.11 -16.52
CA GLN A 20 4.08 -9.09 -17.12
C GLN A 20 5.50 -9.64 -17.38
N PRO A 21 5.65 -10.72 -18.17
CA PRO A 21 6.93 -11.42 -18.33
C PRO A 21 8.03 -10.55 -18.94
N ARG A 22 7.68 -9.69 -19.92
CA ARG A 22 8.65 -8.77 -20.56
C ARG A 22 9.18 -7.73 -19.58
N PHE A 23 8.31 -7.18 -18.73
CA PHE A 23 8.72 -6.24 -17.69
C PHE A 23 9.59 -6.93 -16.65
N TRP A 24 9.17 -8.11 -16.18
CA TRP A 24 9.91 -8.88 -15.19
C TRP A 24 11.32 -9.27 -15.68
N ALA A 25 11.44 -9.71 -16.94
CA ALA A 25 12.73 -10.05 -17.54
C ALA A 25 13.71 -8.87 -17.58
N ARG A 26 13.21 -7.62 -17.64
CA ARG A 26 14.02 -6.40 -17.56
C ARG A 26 14.30 -5.98 -16.12
N LEU A 27 13.33 -6.13 -15.22
CA LEU A 27 13.45 -5.71 -13.83
C LEU A 27 14.36 -6.63 -13.01
N GLN A 28 14.25 -7.95 -13.19
CA GLN A 28 14.98 -8.92 -12.37
C GLN A 28 16.50 -8.75 -12.41
N PRO A 29 17.14 -8.56 -13.58
CA PRO A 29 18.58 -8.30 -13.63
C PRO A 29 18.99 -7.03 -12.88
N ILE A 30 18.19 -5.95 -12.98
CA ILE A 30 18.45 -4.67 -12.29
C ILE A 30 18.38 -4.87 -10.78
N LEU A 31 17.37 -5.60 -10.28
CA LEU A 31 17.28 -5.93 -8.85
C LEU A 31 18.50 -6.72 -8.38
N ALA A 32 18.98 -7.67 -9.20
CA ALA A 32 20.16 -8.47 -8.87
C ALA A 32 21.45 -7.65 -8.88
N GLU A 33 21.65 -6.80 -9.89
CA GLU A 33 22.80 -5.88 -10.04
C GLU A 33 22.92 -4.96 -8.83
N HIS A 34 21.80 -4.38 -8.39
CA HIS A 34 21.75 -3.49 -7.24
C HIS A 34 21.58 -4.22 -5.90
N ARG A 35 21.63 -5.56 -5.89
CA ARG A 35 21.47 -6.40 -4.68
C ARG A 35 20.20 -6.08 -3.88
N VAL A 36 19.13 -5.70 -4.58
CA VAL A 36 17.82 -5.43 -3.97
C VAL A 36 17.18 -6.74 -3.56
N LEU A 37 16.99 -6.90 -2.26
CA LEU A 37 16.27 -8.05 -1.73
C LEU A 37 14.79 -7.98 -2.13
N TYR A 38 14.26 -9.03 -2.75
CA TYR A 38 12.84 -9.13 -3.03
C TYR A 38 12.26 -10.51 -2.71
N ARG A 39 10.95 -10.56 -2.49
CA ARG A 39 10.19 -11.79 -2.26
C ARG A 39 8.83 -11.74 -2.96
N PHE A 40 8.25 -12.91 -3.19
CA PHE A 40 6.93 -13.04 -3.78
C PHE A 40 5.86 -13.35 -2.74
N ILE A 41 4.72 -12.69 -2.87
CA ILE A 41 3.48 -12.97 -2.15
C ILE A 41 2.61 -13.83 -3.07
N THR A 42 2.10 -14.94 -2.54
CA THR A 42 1.18 -15.83 -3.29
C THR A 42 -0.27 -15.63 -2.81
N GLY A 43 -1.23 -16.23 -3.53
CA GLY A 43 -2.66 -16.08 -3.22
C GLY A 43 -3.24 -14.70 -3.52
N THR A 44 -2.52 -13.89 -4.31
CA THR A 44 -2.98 -12.60 -4.81
C THR A 44 -3.87 -12.79 -6.04
N ARG A 45 -4.85 -11.90 -6.24
CA ARG A 45 -5.70 -11.91 -7.44
C ARG A 45 -5.22 -10.95 -8.54
N ASP A 46 -4.31 -10.06 -8.19
CA ASP A 46 -3.68 -9.13 -9.13
C ASP A 46 -2.21 -8.83 -8.78
N ILE A 47 -1.54 -8.04 -9.63
CA ILE A 47 -0.12 -7.68 -9.51
C ILE A 47 0.15 -6.49 -8.56
N TRP A 48 -0.87 -5.70 -8.23
CA TRP A 48 -0.80 -4.43 -7.50
C TRP A 48 -0.51 -4.58 -6.00
N ALA A 49 0.64 -5.17 -5.67
CA ALA A 49 1.05 -5.42 -4.28
C ALA A 49 1.13 -4.14 -3.44
N ARG A 50 1.40 -2.98 -4.05
CA ARG A 50 1.36 -1.67 -3.39
C ARG A 50 0.04 -1.43 -2.69
N ASP A 51 -1.09 -1.80 -3.31
CA ASP A 51 -2.42 -1.40 -2.86
C ASP A 51 -2.98 -2.30 -1.77
N PHE A 52 -2.85 -3.62 -1.94
CA PHE A 52 -3.46 -4.60 -1.04
C PHE A 52 -2.54 -5.09 0.09
N CYS A 53 -1.22 -4.85 0.01
CA CYS A 53 -0.29 -5.32 1.03
C CYS A 53 -0.34 -4.47 2.30
N PRO A 54 0.05 -5.06 3.45
CA PRO A 54 0.24 -4.29 4.67
C PRO A 54 1.23 -3.12 4.48
N VAL A 55 0.84 -1.94 4.96
CA VAL A 55 1.66 -0.72 4.95
C VAL A 55 2.62 -0.75 6.13
N GLN A 56 3.91 -0.49 5.89
CA GLN A 56 4.91 -0.42 6.96
C GLN A 56 4.81 0.93 7.69
N VAL A 57 4.43 0.90 8.96
CA VAL A 57 4.19 2.13 9.75
C VAL A 57 5.34 2.43 10.71
N SER A 58 6.23 1.46 10.92
CA SER A 58 7.51 1.59 11.65
C SER A 58 8.44 0.40 11.28
N PRO A 59 9.72 0.37 11.68
CA PRO A 59 10.66 -0.67 11.27
C PRO A 59 10.18 -2.11 11.46
N THR A 60 9.35 -2.37 12.49
CA THR A 60 8.87 -3.72 12.83
C THR A 60 7.35 -3.87 12.83
N ARG A 61 6.59 -2.83 12.43
CA ARG A 61 5.11 -2.88 12.46
C ARG A 61 4.50 -2.52 11.12
N PHE A 62 3.46 -3.26 10.78
CA PHE A 62 2.68 -3.12 9.56
C PHE A 62 1.20 -3.02 9.91
N VAL A 63 0.44 -2.33 9.06
CA VAL A 63 -1.02 -2.27 9.14
C VAL A 63 -1.61 -2.67 7.80
N GLN A 64 -2.50 -3.66 7.82
CA GLN A 64 -3.27 -4.07 6.65
C GLN A 64 -4.66 -3.47 6.72
N PHE A 65 -5.01 -2.69 5.70
CA PHE A 65 -6.32 -2.13 5.49
C PHE A 65 -7.22 -3.08 4.69
N THR A 66 -8.51 -2.80 4.66
CA THR A 66 -9.45 -3.53 3.81
C THR A 66 -9.27 -3.07 2.37
N TYR A 67 -8.88 -3.98 1.47
CA TYR A 67 -8.75 -3.67 0.04
C TYR A 67 -10.06 -3.94 -0.70
N THR A 68 -10.92 -2.93 -0.74
CA THR A 68 -12.19 -2.95 -1.48
C THR A 68 -12.46 -1.58 -2.12
N PRO A 69 -11.55 -1.08 -2.96
CA PRO A 69 -11.73 0.23 -3.57
C PRO A 69 -12.97 0.27 -4.46
N ASP A 70 -13.57 1.46 -4.56
CA ASP A 70 -14.77 1.71 -5.36
C ASP A 70 -14.58 1.36 -6.85
N TYR A 71 -13.40 1.61 -7.42
CA TYR A 71 -13.09 1.35 -8.83
C TYR A 71 -13.01 -0.15 -9.18
N LEU A 72 -13.02 -1.03 -8.17
CA LEU A 72 -13.15 -2.48 -8.35
C LEU A 72 -14.56 -3.00 -7.99
N ALA A 73 -15.56 -2.13 -7.83
CA ALA A 73 -16.92 -2.53 -7.47
C ALA A 73 -17.51 -3.56 -8.45
N ASP A 74 -17.33 -3.32 -9.75
CA ASP A 74 -17.88 -4.16 -10.81
C ASP A 74 -16.98 -5.34 -11.19
N VAL A 75 -15.74 -5.38 -10.65
CA VAL A 75 -14.75 -6.43 -10.92
C VAL A 75 -14.16 -7.00 -9.62
N PRO A 76 -15.00 -7.53 -8.70
CA PRO A 76 -14.55 -8.03 -7.40
C PRO A 76 -13.58 -9.22 -7.50
N GLY A 77 -13.51 -9.88 -8.68
CA GLY A 77 -12.53 -10.91 -8.98
C GLY A 77 -11.07 -10.42 -8.94
N LEU A 78 -10.82 -9.12 -9.09
CA LEU A 78 -9.46 -8.54 -9.01
C LEU A 78 -9.07 -8.14 -7.57
N ARG A 79 -10.02 -8.12 -6.62
CA ARG A 79 -9.75 -7.75 -5.23
C ARG A 79 -9.03 -8.87 -4.51
N THR A 80 -7.72 -8.72 -4.31
CA THR A 80 -6.95 -9.63 -3.45
C THR A 80 -7.50 -9.59 -2.03
N ARG A 81 -7.94 -10.74 -1.52
CA ARG A 81 -8.40 -10.86 -0.12
C ARG A 81 -7.22 -11.17 0.78
N ARG A 82 -7.15 -10.50 1.92
CA ARG A 82 -6.06 -10.67 2.88
C ARG A 82 -5.96 -12.11 3.42
N GLU A 83 -7.05 -12.84 3.47
CA GLU A 83 -7.12 -14.23 3.93
C GLU A 83 -6.54 -15.21 2.92
N GLU A 84 -6.50 -14.83 1.63
CA GLU A 84 -5.96 -15.64 0.54
C GLU A 84 -4.46 -15.45 0.40
N MET A 85 -3.95 -14.28 0.80
CA MET A 85 -2.54 -13.94 0.70
C MET A 85 -1.67 -14.81 1.61
N SER A 86 -0.59 -15.34 1.04
CA SER A 86 0.49 -15.95 1.81
C SER A 86 1.78 -15.13 1.65
N ILE A 87 2.26 -14.62 2.77
CA ILE A 87 3.54 -13.90 2.84
C ILE A 87 4.62 -14.91 3.27
N PRO A 88 5.79 -14.94 2.58
CA PRO A 88 6.86 -15.87 2.92
C PRO A 88 7.25 -15.86 4.40
N PRO A 89 7.46 -17.03 5.03
CA PRO A 89 7.71 -17.13 6.47
C PRO A 89 9.01 -16.46 6.94
N GLN A 90 9.96 -16.24 6.02
CA GLN A 90 11.20 -15.50 6.28
C GLN A 90 10.93 -14.02 6.58
N ILE A 91 9.75 -13.54 6.21
CA ILE A 91 9.29 -12.19 6.48
C ILE A 91 8.68 -12.19 7.88
N ARG A 92 9.48 -11.76 8.86
CA ARG A 92 9.16 -11.79 10.30
C ARG A 92 7.87 -11.06 10.70
N TRP A 93 7.26 -10.26 9.82
CA TRP A 93 5.94 -9.66 10.03
C TRP A 93 4.78 -10.67 10.00
N GLY A 94 5.00 -11.88 9.46
CA GLY A 94 3.97 -12.89 9.18
C GLY A 94 3.18 -13.43 10.38
N ARG A 95 3.41 -12.94 11.61
CA ARG A 95 2.64 -13.33 12.79
C ARG A 95 1.81 -12.23 13.45
N ALA A 96 2.00 -10.92 13.14
CA ALA A 96 1.21 -9.87 13.81
C ALA A 96 1.27 -8.47 13.13
N TRP A 97 0.84 -8.32 11.88
CA TRP A 97 0.45 -6.99 11.40
C TRP A 97 -0.93 -6.60 11.93
N GLY A 98 -1.11 -5.32 12.26
CA GLY A 98 -2.39 -4.79 12.70
C GLY A 98 -3.40 -4.86 11.57
N ARG A 99 -4.63 -5.28 11.86
CA ARG A 99 -5.72 -5.26 10.87
C ARG A 99 -6.60 -4.05 11.12
N SER A 100 -6.96 -3.36 10.04
CA SER A 100 -7.95 -2.29 10.05
C SER A 100 -9.13 -2.67 9.18
N ALA A 101 -10.32 -2.26 9.60
CA ALA A 101 -11.53 -2.36 8.79
C ALA A 101 -11.71 -1.16 7.85
N LEU A 102 -10.89 -0.11 8.00
CA LEU A 102 -10.93 1.03 7.08
C LEU A 102 -10.54 0.58 5.67
N VAL A 103 -11.25 1.11 4.69
CA VAL A 103 -10.95 0.92 3.26
C VAL A 103 -9.90 1.95 2.89
N VAL A 104 -8.69 1.49 2.60
CA VAL A 104 -7.57 2.36 2.20
C VAL A 104 -6.65 1.54 1.29
N ASP A 105 -6.36 2.10 0.13
CA ASP A 105 -5.36 1.55 -0.78
C ASP A 105 -3.97 2.02 -0.38
N GLY A 106 -2.99 1.12 -0.42
CA GLY A 106 -1.61 1.48 -0.16
C GLY A 106 -1.02 2.51 -1.13
N GLY A 107 -1.45 2.52 -2.41
CA GLY A 107 -1.08 3.59 -3.35
C GLY A 107 -1.64 4.97 -2.97
N ASN A 108 -2.74 4.99 -2.20
CA ASN A 108 -3.25 6.24 -1.66
C ASN A 108 -2.51 6.72 -0.40
N ILE A 109 -1.42 6.08 0.04
CA ILE A 109 -0.63 6.50 1.19
C ILE A 109 0.80 6.83 0.75
N VAL A 110 1.15 8.12 0.84
CA VAL A 110 2.53 8.58 0.62
C VAL A 110 3.18 8.97 1.95
N ALA A 111 4.34 8.39 2.23
CA ALA A 111 5.15 8.68 3.40
C ALA A 111 6.17 9.79 3.12
N GLY A 112 6.14 10.85 3.91
CA GLY A 112 7.07 11.97 3.87
C GLY A 112 8.01 12.03 5.07
N GLU A 113 8.86 13.05 5.09
CA GLU A 113 9.82 13.30 6.19
C GLU A 113 9.11 13.60 7.51
N GLY A 114 9.82 13.37 8.62
CA GLY A 114 9.31 13.66 9.96
C GLY A 114 8.02 12.92 10.32
N GLY A 115 7.70 11.81 9.65
CA GLY A 115 6.47 11.06 9.90
C GLY A 115 5.22 11.65 9.24
N HIS A 116 5.35 12.48 8.21
CA HIS A 116 4.22 12.98 7.43
C HIS A 116 3.57 11.85 6.61
N ALA A 117 2.25 11.76 6.64
CA ALA A 117 1.43 10.94 5.75
C ALA A 117 0.55 11.82 4.87
N VAL A 118 0.52 11.56 3.57
CA VAL A 118 -0.40 12.21 2.63
C VAL A 118 -1.30 11.17 1.99
N LEU A 119 -2.60 11.46 1.96
CA LEU A 119 -3.62 10.70 1.25
C LEU A 119 -4.49 11.65 0.43
N THR A 120 -5.20 11.14 -0.56
CA THR A 120 -6.28 11.91 -1.20
C THR A 120 -7.54 11.90 -0.32
N ASP A 121 -8.41 12.88 -0.53
CA ASP A 121 -9.72 12.98 0.11
C ASP A 121 -10.70 11.86 -0.30
N LYS A 122 -10.38 11.05 -1.32
CA LYS A 122 -11.09 9.82 -1.70
C LYS A 122 -11.35 8.90 -0.50
N VAL A 123 -10.42 8.85 0.45
CA VAL A 123 -10.53 8.01 1.66
C VAL A 123 -11.80 8.31 2.47
N LEU A 124 -12.34 9.54 2.38
CA LEU A 124 -13.59 9.93 3.03
C LEU A 124 -14.79 9.24 2.39
N ALA A 125 -14.85 9.22 1.05
CA ALA A 125 -15.94 8.62 0.29
C ALA A 125 -15.97 7.09 0.45
N GLU A 126 -14.81 6.45 0.58
CA GLU A 126 -14.68 5.00 0.78
C GLU A 126 -14.97 4.55 2.23
N ASN A 127 -15.00 5.48 3.17
CA ASN A 127 -15.30 5.21 4.59
C ASN A 127 -16.49 6.04 5.10
N PRO A 128 -17.68 5.98 4.45
CA PRO A 128 -18.80 6.89 4.72
C PRO A 128 -19.42 6.69 6.11
N ARG A 129 -19.14 5.56 6.77
CA ARG A 129 -19.60 5.25 8.13
C ARG A 129 -18.78 5.94 9.23
N CYS A 130 -17.68 6.60 8.87
CA CYS A 130 -16.85 7.36 9.80
C CYS A 130 -17.07 8.85 9.58
N SER A 131 -17.22 9.63 10.65
CA SER A 131 -17.08 11.08 10.53
C SER A 131 -15.66 11.44 10.10
N ARG A 132 -15.48 12.57 9.40
CA ARG A 132 -14.15 13.04 8.97
C ARG A 132 -13.15 13.07 10.13
N ALA A 133 -13.53 13.63 11.27
CA ALA A 133 -12.67 13.72 12.46
C ALA A 133 -12.29 12.34 13.02
N ALA A 134 -13.24 11.40 13.09
CA ALA A 134 -12.99 10.05 13.57
C ALA A 134 -12.09 9.26 12.60
N LEU A 135 -12.30 9.40 11.29
CA LEU A 135 -11.48 8.77 10.26
C LEU A 135 -10.04 9.27 10.34
N LEU A 136 -9.84 10.58 10.34
CA LEU A 136 -8.51 11.18 10.40
C LEU A 136 -7.77 10.79 11.69
N THR A 137 -8.45 10.82 12.84
CA THR A 137 -7.89 10.35 14.12
C THR A 137 -7.43 8.89 14.03
N ARG A 138 -8.26 8.02 13.44
CA ARG A 138 -7.96 6.59 13.31
C ARG A 138 -6.83 6.34 12.31
N LEU A 139 -6.81 7.03 11.17
CA LEU A 139 -5.73 6.97 10.19
C LEU A 139 -4.41 7.43 10.80
N ASN A 140 -4.38 8.58 11.47
CA ASN A 140 -3.17 9.11 12.11
C ASN A 140 -2.57 8.11 13.10
N ARG A 141 -3.42 7.48 13.94
CA ARG A 141 -3.01 6.44 14.89
C ARG A 141 -2.50 5.18 14.20
N LEU A 142 -3.22 4.67 13.20
CA LEU A 142 -2.85 3.44 12.50
C LEU A 142 -1.53 3.61 11.74
N LEU A 143 -1.38 4.73 11.04
CA LEU A 143 -0.19 5.07 10.26
C LEU A 143 0.98 5.52 11.14
N ARG A 144 0.74 5.85 12.41
CA ARG A 144 1.75 6.48 13.29
C ARG A 144 2.36 7.71 12.59
N ALA A 145 1.47 8.56 12.10
CA ALA A 145 1.83 9.80 11.43
C ALA A 145 1.93 10.93 12.47
N GLU A 146 2.98 11.74 12.35
CA GLU A 146 3.12 12.99 13.12
C GLU A 146 2.25 14.10 12.51
N LYS A 147 2.10 14.05 11.18
CA LYS A 147 1.23 14.93 10.40
C LYS A 147 0.47 14.09 9.39
N LEU A 148 -0.83 14.32 9.28
CA LEU A 148 -1.69 13.72 8.26
C LEU A 148 -2.28 14.83 7.40
N THR A 149 -2.09 14.74 6.08
CA THR A 149 -2.65 15.70 5.11
C THR A 149 -3.54 14.98 4.12
N LEU A 150 -4.74 15.51 3.92
CA LEU A 150 -5.57 15.14 2.79
C LEU A 150 -5.38 16.17 1.68
N ILE A 151 -5.08 15.70 0.48
CA ILE A 151 -5.10 16.50 -0.74
C ILE A 151 -6.34 16.17 -1.56
N PRO A 152 -6.83 17.08 -2.42
CA PRO A 152 -7.90 16.74 -3.34
C PRO A 152 -7.47 15.60 -4.26
N ARG A 153 -8.37 14.63 -4.50
CA ARG A 153 -8.21 13.71 -5.62
C ARG A 153 -8.22 14.50 -6.93
N GLU A 154 -7.34 14.12 -7.87
CA GLU A 154 -7.34 14.71 -9.20
C GLU A 154 -8.68 14.50 -9.91
N PRO A 155 -9.26 15.52 -10.56
CA PRO A 155 -10.48 15.35 -11.34
C PRO A 155 -10.37 14.20 -12.34
N TRP A 156 -11.41 13.37 -12.43
CA TRP A 156 -11.49 12.21 -13.34
C TRP A 156 -10.55 11.04 -13.03
N ASP A 157 -9.66 11.16 -12.04
CA ASP A 157 -8.88 10.02 -11.56
C ASP A 157 -9.78 9.06 -10.77
N ILE A 158 -10.03 7.89 -11.36
CA ILE A 158 -10.84 6.85 -10.76
C ILE A 158 -10.11 6.12 -9.62
N PHE A 159 -8.78 6.06 -9.66
CA PHE A 159 -7.95 5.42 -8.63
C PHE A 159 -7.83 6.33 -7.42
N GLY A 160 -7.55 7.61 -7.66
CA GLY A 160 -7.41 8.64 -6.64
C GLY A 160 -6.30 8.35 -5.66
N HIS A 161 -5.16 7.88 -6.16
CA HIS A 161 -3.99 7.53 -5.37
C HIS A 161 -3.06 8.73 -5.23
N ALA A 162 -2.63 9.02 -4.00
CA ALA A 162 -1.69 10.10 -3.73
C ALA A 162 -0.32 9.89 -4.39
N ASP A 163 0.12 8.64 -4.59
CA ASP A 163 1.42 8.33 -5.24
C ASP A 163 1.45 8.62 -6.74
N GLY A 164 0.29 8.80 -7.39
CA GLY A 164 0.16 9.32 -8.75
C GLY A 164 0.23 10.86 -8.83
N ILE A 165 0.12 11.56 -7.69
CA ILE A 165 0.06 13.03 -7.64
C ILE A 165 1.35 13.63 -7.10
N LEU A 166 1.93 13.03 -6.06
CA LEU A 166 3.14 13.56 -5.42
C LEU A 166 4.09 12.46 -4.94
N TRP A 167 5.35 12.85 -4.84
CA TRP A 167 6.42 12.05 -4.27
C TRP A 167 7.35 12.95 -3.44
N PHE A 168 7.81 12.47 -2.28
CA PHE A 168 8.83 13.17 -1.50
C PHE A 168 10.22 12.85 -2.05
N VAL A 169 10.92 13.85 -2.55
CA VAL A 169 12.27 13.70 -3.13
C VAL A 169 13.40 13.69 -2.09
N GLY A 170 13.06 13.82 -0.80
CA GLY A 170 14.04 14.00 0.28
C GLY A 170 14.67 15.41 0.27
N ARG A 171 15.64 15.62 1.15
CA ARG A 171 16.63 16.70 1.05
C ARG A 171 17.91 16.21 0.38
#